data_AF-A0A381EII6-F1
#
_entry.id   AF-A0A381EII6-F1
#
_cell.length_a   1.000
_cell.length_b   1.000
_cell.length_c   1.000
_cell.angle_alpha   90.00
_cell.angle_beta   90.00
_cell.angle_gamma   90.00
#
_symmetry.space_group_name_H-M   'P 1'
#
loop_
_entity.id
_entity.type
_entity.pdbx_description
1 polymer ?
#
loop_
_entity_poly.entity_id
_entity_poly.type
_entity_poly.pdbx_seq_one_letter_code
_entity_poly.pdbx_strand_id
1 'polypeptide(L)'
;MQNIAENMSLYSDDFNHYDDMYPNEEFKAQNNKKNTISKTLNELDEDENLKPALNALNALDENAKLIKEKEEQIKQTQKSLENKNENNLDKTIDDKADEAYNKQIDELLKQHESELARLKEERENLEQNFDKSIENLLNSKDLSDILKALQEMDKAFALMLKQAYEEGCALKKQREEKIELAVKSGAMKEVAKDLVKEIHSKGKELEESKKIMQKEQNAYIELDRLTRRDLSDIKELNQLEKFYEKTNKELPNFKENYPKTYAKGLKMLEKGKNQVINQTLGQTHFKEQARTMV
;
A
#
# COMPACT_ATOMS: atom_id res chain seq x y z
N MET A 1 -50.51 5.17 42.04
CA MET A 1 -50.66 4.54 40.71
C MET A 1 -51.17 5.61 39.75
N GLN A 2 -50.61 5.63 38.53
CA GLN A 2 -50.89 6.54 37.39
C GLN A 2 -50.40 7.99 37.58
N ASN A 3 -49.64 8.62 36.67
CA ASN A 3 -49.48 8.44 35.22
C ASN A 3 -48.01 8.59 34.80
N ILE A 4 -47.42 7.56 34.21
CA ILE A 4 -46.11 7.59 33.49
C ILE A 4 -46.39 7.67 31.97
N ALA A 5 -47.51 8.28 31.58
CA ALA A 5 -48.04 8.22 30.20
C ALA A 5 -47.91 9.53 29.39
N GLU A 6 -47.26 10.58 29.90
CA GLU A 6 -47.20 11.87 29.19
C GLU A 6 -45.81 12.27 28.66
N ASN A 7 -44.79 11.42 28.77
CA ASN A 7 -43.43 11.72 28.23
C ASN A 7 -42.96 10.78 27.11
N MET A 8 -43.85 10.04 26.44
CA MET A 8 -43.49 9.18 25.30
C MET A 8 -44.33 9.45 24.05
N SER A 9 -44.56 10.72 23.71
CA SER A 9 -45.31 11.10 22.49
C SER A 9 -44.68 12.24 21.69
N LEU A 10 -43.34 12.37 21.71
CA LEU A 10 -42.63 13.41 20.93
C LEU A 10 -41.43 12.89 20.11
N TYR A 11 -41.34 11.58 19.87
CA TYR A 11 -40.28 11.00 19.02
C TYR A 11 -40.82 9.93 18.05
N SER A 12 -41.97 10.17 17.43
CA SER A 12 -42.60 9.21 16.52
C SER A 12 -42.96 9.77 15.14
N ASP A 13 -42.41 10.93 14.73
CA ASP A 13 -42.71 11.54 13.42
C ASP A 13 -41.47 12.04 12.63
N ASP A 14 -40.28 11.48 12.88
CA ASP A 14 -39.08 11.71 12.03
C ASP A 14 -38.73 10.50 11.16
N PHE A 15 -39.71 9.65 10.83
CA PHE A 15 -39.54 8.51 9.93
C PHE A 15 -39.98 8.80 8.48
N ASN A 16 -39.97 10.06 8.05
CA ASN A 16 -40.19 10.49 6.66
C ASN A 16 -38.99 11.24 6.06
N HIS A 17 -37.79 10.67 6.19
CA HIS A 17 -36.66 10.95 5.28
C HIS A 17 -36.04 9.64 4.77
N TYR A 18 -36.91 8.79 4.21
CA TYR A 18 -36.54 7.54 3.56
C TYR A 18 -35.93 7.72 2.14
N ASP A 19 -35.52 8.95 1.77
CA ASP A 19 -34.78 9.25 0.53
C ASP A 19 -33.26 9.41 0.74
N ASP A 20 -32.76 9.40 1.98
CA ASP A 20 -31.31 9.41 2.30
C ASP A 20 -30.71 8.00 2.52
N MET A 21 -31.47 6.95 2.17
CA MET A 21 -31.13 5.55 2.43
C MET A 21 -30.38 4.87 1.27
N TYR A 22 -29.29 5.46 0.79
CA TYR A 22 -28.28 4.74 0.01
C TYR A 22 -26.87 5.01 0.54
N PRO A 23 -26.24 4.07 1.28
CA PRO A 23 -24.81 4.09 1.44
C PRO A 23 -24.20 3.77 0.07
N ASN A 24 -23.75 4.84 -0.59
CA ASN A 24 -22.77 4.93 -1.66
C ASN A 24 -22.35 3.60 -2.32
N GLU A 25 -22.90 3.34 -3.50
CA GLU A 25 -22.51 2.22 -4.37
C GLU A 25 -21.00 2.17 -4.65
N GLU A 26 -20.31 3.31 -4.75
CA GLU A 26 -18.86 3.39 -4.99
C GLU A 26 -18.09 2.84 -3.79
N PHE A 27 -18.45 3.24 -2.57
CA PHE A 27 -17.84 2.71 -1.34
C PHE A 27 -18.06 1.21 -1.19
N LYS A 28 -19.29 0.73 -1.44
CA LYS A 28 -19.59 -0.70 -1.40
C LYS A 28 -18.79 -1.46 -2.47
N ALA A 29 -18.72 -0.93 -3.68
CA ALA A 29 -17.95 -1.54 -4.78
C ALA A 29 -16.46 -1.65 -4.44
N GLN A 30 -15.83 -0.58 -3.96
CA GLN A 30 -14.40 -0.62 -3.59
C GLN A 30 -14.15 -1.51 -2.36
N ASN A 31 -15.06 -1.52 -1.38
CA ASN A 31 -14.93 -2.38 -0.21
C ASN A 31 -15.07 -3.87 -0.58
N ASN A 32 -15.96 -4.22 -1.53
CA ASN A 32 -16.07 -5.58 -2.04
C ASN A 32 -14.80 -6.07 -2.74
N LYS A 33 -14.16 -5.20 -3.56
CA LYS A 33 -12.86 -5.51 -4.18
C LYS A 33 -11.79 -5.77 -3.13
N LYS A 34 -11.66 -4.87 -2.15
CA LYS A 34 -10.71 -5.00 -1.05
C LYS A 34 -10.92 -6.28 -0.22
N ASN A 35 -12.18 -6.63 0.06
CA ASN A 35 -12.52 -7.88 0.76
C ASN A 35 -12.14 -9.12 -0.05
N THR A 36 -12.34 -9.08 -1.37
CA THR A 36 -11.93 -10.17 -2.26
C THR A 36 -10.41 -10.36 -2.22
N ILE A 37 -9.66 -9.27 -2.33
CA ILE A 37 -8.18 -9.30 -2.22
C ILE A 37 -7.75 -9.85 -0.85
N SER A 38 -8.38 -9.37 0.23
CA SER A 38 -8.05 -9.81 1.58
C SER A 38 -8.32 -11.31 1.77
N LYS A 39 -9.43 -11.81 1.22
CA LYS A 39 -9.75 -13.23 1.23
C LYS A 39 -8.70 -14.04 0.46
N THR A 40 -8.36 -13.64 -0.77
CA THR A 40 -7.34 -14.33 -1.58
C THR A 40 -5.98 -14.37 -0.89
N LEU A 41 -5.55 -13.27 -0.27
CA LEU A 41 -4.29 -13.24 0.48
C LEU A 41 -4.32 -14.14 1.73
N ASN A 42 -5.41 -14.12 2.48
CA ASN A 42 -5.55 -14.98 3.66
C ASN A 42 -5.55 -16.47 3.29
N GLU A 43 -6.22 -16.85 2.19
CA GLU A 43 -6.21 -18.22 1.69
C GLU A 43 -4.80 -18.69 1.33
N LEU A 44 -3.95 -17.81 0.78
CA LEU A 44 -2.54 -18.11 0.52
C LEU A 44 -1.71 -18.28 1.80
N ASP A 45 -1.96 -17.44 2.81
CA ASP A 45 -1.24 -17.50 4.10
C ASP A 45 -1.63 -18.73 4.94
N GLU A 46 -2.81 -19.28 4.71
CA GLU A 46 -3.35 -20.47 5.37
C GLU A 46 -3.03 -21.77 4.62
N ASP A 47 -2.59 -21.72 3.35
CA ASP A 47 -2.26 -22.89 2.55
C ASP A 47 -1.02 -23.62 3.08
N GLU A 48 -1.21 -24.80 3.66
CA GLU A 48 -0.13 -25.57 4.31
C GLU A 48 0.98 -26.01 3.36
N ASN A 49 0.68 -26.16 2.06
CA ASN A 49 1.61 -26.62 1.05
C ASN A 49 2.44 -25.46 0.47
N LEU A 50 1.80 -24.31 0.20
CA LEU A 50 2.43 -23.12 -0.37
C LEU A 50 3.15 -22.27 0.68
N LYS A 51 2.59 -22.18 1.90
CA LYS A 51 3.10 -21.31 2.98
C LYS A 51 4.59 -21.49 3.28
N PRO A 52 5.15 -22.71 3.38
CA PRO A 52 6.59 -22.88 3.61
C PRO A 52 7.44 -22.24 2.52
N ALA A 53 7.04 -22.38 1.26
CA ALA A 53 7.76 -21.82 0.12
C ALA A 53 7.63 -20.29 0.06
N LEU A 54 6.44 -19.76 0.32
CA LEU A 54 6.19 -18.31 0.37
C LEU A 54 6.93 -17.64 1.54
N ASN A 55 6.98 -18.29 2.71
CA ASN A 55 7.74 -17.80 3.85
C ASN A 55 9.25 -17.77 3.57
N ALA A 56 9.79 -18.78 2.90
CA ALA A 56 11.20 -18.79 2.50
C ALA A 56 11.50 -17.64 1.53
N LEU A 57 10.61 -17.35 0.57
CA LEU A 57 10.76 -16.21 -0.34
C LEU A 57 10.67 -14.85 0.38
N ASN A 58 9.79 -14.71 1.38
CA ASN A 58 9.73 -13.50 2.21
C ASN A 58 11.03 -13.28 3.00
N ALA A 59 11.56 -14.33 3.62
CA ALA A 59 12.84 -14.26 4.32
C ALA A 59 14.01 -13.93 3.38
N LEU A 60 14.00 -14.45 2.15
CA LEU A 60 15.00 -14.11 1.12
C LEU A 60 14.94 -12.63 0.72
N ASP A 61 13.74 -12.06 0.58
CA ASP A 61 13.56 -10.63 0.29
C ASP A 61 14.08 -9.75 1.43
N GLU A 62 13.81 -10.12 2.68
CA GLU A 62 14.30 -9.40 3.86
C GLU A 62 15.82 -9.48 3.99
N ASN A 63 16.38 -10.69 3.88
CA ASN A 63 17.83 -10.90 3.90
C ASN A 63 18.54 -10.12 2.77
N ALA A 64 17.96 -10.07 1.56
CA ALA A 64 18.50 -9.28 0.47
C ALA A 64 18.54 -7.77 0.75
N LYS A 65 17.55 -7.23 1.49
CA LYS A 65 17.58 -5.83 1.94
C LYS A 65 18.69 -5.60 2.97
N LEU A 66 18.80 -6.48 3.97
CA LEU A 66 19.84 -6.40 5.00
C LEU A 66 21.25 -6.47 4.41
N ILE A 67 21.48 -7.34 3.43
CA ILE A 67 22.75 -7.42 2.68
C ILE A 67 23.07 -6.08 2.02
N LYS A 68 22.12 -5.50 1.26
CA LYS A 68 22.32 -4.21 0.58
C LYS A 68 22.61 -3.08 1.57
N GLU A 69 21.87 -3.02 2.68
CA GLU A 69 22.09 -2.03 3.73
C GLU A 69 23.48 -2.18 4.35
N LYS A 70 23.95 -3.41 4.57
CA LYS A 70 25.29 -3.68 5.09
C LYS A 70 26.39 -3.36 4.09
N GLU A 71 26.21 -3.68 2.81
CA GLU A 71 27.15 -3.30 1.76
C GLU A 71 27.30 -1.78 1.65
N GLU A 72 26.20 -1.02 1.80
CA GLU A 72 26.25 0.44 1.81
C GLU A 72 26.91 0.99 3.09
N GLN A 73 26.67 0.38 4.27
CA GLN A 73 27.37 0.76 5.51
C GLN A 73 28.89 0.55 5.39
N ILE A 74 29.33 -0.58 4.83
CA ILE A 74 30.76 -0.85 4.58
C ILE A 74 31.34 0.23 3.66
N LYS A 75 30.65 0.54 2.55
CA LYS A 75 31.08 1.55 1.59
C LYS A 75 31.17 2.95 2.20
N GLN A 76 30.23 3.33 3.07
CA GLN A 76 30.25 4.63 3.76
C GLN A 76 31.39 4.72 4.77
N THR A 77 31.65 3.64 5.51
CA THR A 77 32.76 3.55 6.47
C THR A 77 34.11 3.61 5.74
N GLN A 78 34.26 2.90 4.62
CA GLN A 78 35.45 2.95 3.75
C GLN A 78 35.69 4.35 3.17
N LYS A 79 34.65 5.00 2.63
CA LYS A 79 34.77 6.38 2.13
C LYS A 79 35.16 7.38 3.23
N SER A 80 34.70 7.15 4.45
CA SER A 80 35.04 8.01 5.59
C SER A 80 36.52 7.91 5.96
N LEU A 81 37.14 6.73 5.80
CA LEU A 81 38.59 6.54 5.92
C LEU A 81 39.36 7.26 4.81
N GLU A 82 38.94 7.08 3.54
CA GLU A 82 39.59 7.70 2.37
C GLU A 82 39.58 9.23 2.47
N ASN A 83 38.44 9.83 2.80
CA ASN A 83 38.28 11.28 2.96
C ASN A 83 39.09 11.85 4.15
N LYS A 84 39.37 11.04 5.18
CA LYS A 84 40.22 11.46 6.32
C LYS A 84 41.69 11.45 5.92
N ASN A 85 42.11 10.47 5.12
CA ASN A 85 43.46 10.38 4.59
C ASN A 85 43.77 11.48 3.55
N GLU A 86 42.78 11.90 2.75
CA GLU A 86 42.95 12.99 1.77
C GLU A 86 42.99 14.39 2.38
N ASN A 87 42.33 14.63 3.52
CA ASN A 87 42.30 15.93 4.20
C ASN A 87 43.47 16.17 5.19
N ASN A 88 44.35 15.17 5.36
CA ASN A 88 45.53 15.23 6.25
C ASN A 88 46.81 15.72 5.53
N LEU A 89 46.69 16.69 4.62
CA LEU A 89 47.87 17.27 3.95
C LEU A 89 48.67 18.27 4.80
N ASP A 90 48.19 18.62 6.00
CA ASP A 90 48.90 19.52 6.93
C ASP A 90 48.46 19.26 8.38
N LYS A 91 49.25 18.53 9.17
CA LYS A 91 49.41 18.74 10.63
C LYS A 91 50.36 17.78 11.34
N THR A 92 51.32 18.39 12.01
CA THR A 92 52.14 17.90 13.11
C THR A 92 51.29 17.71 14.38
N ILE A 93 50.40 16.70 14.47
CA ILE A 93 49.59 16.42 15.68
C ILE A 93 49.42 14.90 15.92
N ASP A 94 50.05 14.42 17.00
CA ASP A 94 49.81 13.22 17.84
C ASP A 94 49.45 11.85 17.18
N ASP A 95 50.48 11.18 16.65
CA ASP A 95 50.46 9.86 16.01
C ASP A 95 49.68 8.75 16.75
N LYS A 96 49.54 8.82 18.08
CA LYS A 96 48.87 7.77 18.88
C LYS A 96 47.34 7.84 18.86
N ALA A 97 46.77 9.03 18.71
CA ALA A 97 45.33 9.23 18.67
C ALA A 97 44.74 8.76 17.33
N ASP A 98 45.50 8.95 16.23
CA ASP A 98 45.14 8.49 14.90
C ASP A 98 45.27 6.97 14.76
N GLU A 99 46.28 6.33 15.37
CA GLU A 99 46.41 4.87 15.39
C GLU A 99 45.24 4.19 16.14
N ALA A 100 44.84 4.73 17.30
CA ALA A 100 43.70 4.22 18.05
C ALA A 100 42.36 4.41 17.29
N TYR A 101 42.18 5.54 16.61
CA TYR A 101 41.01 5.80 15.78
C TYR A 101 40.96 4.87 14.55
N ASN A 102 42.06 4.73 13.82
CA ASN A 102 42.14 3.85 12.66
C ASN A 102 41.87 2.39 13.06
N LYS A 103 42.40 1.95 14.20
CA LYS A 103 42.12 0.62 14.74
C LYS A 103 40.63 0.41 15.08
N GLN A 104 39.94 1.42 15.63
CA GLN A 104 38.50 1.33 15.89
C GLN A 104 37.68 1.21 14.61
N ILE A 105 38.07 1.94 13.54
CA ILE A 105 37.39 1.84 12.26
C ILE A 105 37.68 0.48 11.59
N ASP A 106 38.91 -0.03 11.65
CA ASP A 106 39.26 -1.36 11.14
C ASP A 106 38.49 -2.47 11.88
N GLU A 107 38.35 -2.36 13.19
CA GLU A 107 37.52 -3.27 14.00
C GLU A 107 36.04 -3.19 13.59
N LEU A 108 35.52 -1.99 13.35
CA LEU A 108 34.16 -1.76 12.86
C LEU A 108 33.94 -2.35 11.46
N LEU A 109 34.89 -2.17 10.54
CA LEU A 109 34.85 -2.77 9.20
C LEU A 109 34.84 -4.30 9.29
N LYS A 110 35.72 -4.90 10.11
CA LYS A 110 35.73 -6.35 10.34
C LYS A 110 34.40 -6.86 10.91
N GLN A 111 33.77 -6.10 11.82
CA GLN A 111 32.44 -6.43 12.32
C GLN A 111 31.39 -6.41 11.20
N HIS A 112 31.41 -5.38 10.35
CA HIS A 112 30.49 -5.27 9.22
C HIS A 112 30.70 -6.38 8.19
N GLU A 113 31.95 -6.72 7.86
CA GLU A 113 32.31 -7.81 6.94
C GLU A 113 31.89 -9.18 7.48
N SER A 114 32.10 -9.43 8.78
CA SER A 114 31.65 -10.65 9.45
C SER A 114 30.13 -10.80 9.42
N GLU A 115 29.40 -9.71 9.72
CA GLU A 115 27.94 -9.72 9.67
C GLU A 115 27.43 -9.89 8.23
N LEU A 116 28.08 -9.28 7.23
CA LEU A 116 27.76 -9.51 5.81
C LEU A 116 27.98 -10.97 5.40
N ALA A 117 29.05 -11.61 5.87
CA ALA A 117 29.30 -13.03 5.63
C ALA A 117 28.20 -13.91 6.25
N ARG A 118 27.80 -13.62 7.49
CA ARG A 118 26.69 -14.31 8.17
C ARG A 118 25.38 -14.17 7.41
N LEU A 119 25.07 -12.97 6.91
CA LEU A 119 23.86 -12.73 6.11
C LEU A 119 23.90 -13.50 4.77
N LYS A 120 25.06 -13.63 4.13
CA LYS A 120 25.23 -14.42 2.90
C LYS A 120 25.07 -15.92 3.14
N GLU A 121 25.59 -16.43 4.25
CA GLU A 121 25.38 -17.83 4.66
C GLU A 121 23.90 -18.10 4.99
N GLU A 122 23.25 -17.18 5.72
CA GLU A 122 21.82 -17.25 5.99
C GLU A 122 21.01 -17.29 4.69
N ARG A 123 21.40 -16.49 3.69
CA ARG A 123 20.77 -16.50 2.37
C ARG A 123 20.86 -17.87 1.70
N GLU A 124 22.03 -18.49 1.70
CA GLU A 124 22.23 -19.82 1.10
C GLU A 124 21.33 -20.87 1.78
N ASN A 125 21.23 -20.83 3.12
CA ASN A 125 20.33 -21.70 3.87
C ASN A 125 18.85 -21.47 3.52
N LEU A 126 18.45 -20.20 3.33
CA LEU A 126 17.10 -19.86 2.90
C LEU A 126 16.80 -20.35 1.47
N GLU A 127 17.76 -20.28 0.55
CA GLU A 127 17.63 -20.83 -0.81
C GLU A 127 17.48 -22.36 -0.78
N GLN A 128 18.23 -23.06 0.06
CA GLN A 128 18.07 -24.51 0.27
C GLN A 128 16.70 -24.86 0.88
N ASN A 129 16.21 -24.06 1.83
CA ASN A 129 14.89 -24.26 2.44
C ASN A 129 13.77 -24.03 1.42
N PHE A 130 13.90 -23.02 0.56
CA PHE A 130 12.98 -22.81 -0.56
C PHE A 130 12.99 -24.04 -1.49
N ASP A 131 14.15 -24.53 -1.89
CA ASP A 131 14.25 -25.71 -2.76
C ASP A 131 13.60 -26.97 -2.14
N LYS A 132 13.81 -27.21 -0.84
CA LYS A 132 13.15 -28.31 -0.11
C LYS A 132 11.63 -28.14 -0.04
N SER A 133 11.15 -26.92 0.16
CA SER A 133 9.71 -26.66 0.20
C SER A 133 9.04 -26.97 -1.15
N ILE A 134 9.73 -26.69 -2.26
CA ILE A 134 9.24 -27.05 -3.60
C ILE A 134 9.22 -28.57 -3.81
N GLU A 135 10.23 -29.29 -3.33
CA GLU A 135 10.22 -30.76 -3.39
C GLU A 135 9.04 -31.34 -2.60
N ASN A 136 8.77 -30.82 -1.41
CA ASN A 136 7.61 -31.23 -0.60
C ASN A 136 6.29 -30.94 -1.32
N LEU A 137 6.17 -29.76 -1.94
CA LEU A 137 5.00 -29.34 -2.72
C LEU A 137 4.76 -30.23 -3.94
N LEU A 138 5.82 -30.68 -4.63
CA LEU A 138 5.68 -31.62 -5.73
C LEU A 138 5.26 -33.02 -5.27
N ASN A 139 5.70 -33.41 -4.09
CA ASN A 139 5.38 -34.72 -3.50
C ASN A 139 3.95 -34.77 -2.92
N SER A 140 3.32 -33.63 -2.62
CA SER A 140 1.96 -33.59 -2.06
C SER A 140 0.85 -33.95 -3.07
N LYS A 141 1.18 -34.12 -4.36
CA LYS A 141 0.23 -34.36 -5.49
C LYS A 141 -0.73 -33.21 -5.80
N ASP A 142 -0.50 -32.02 -5.22
CA ASP A 142 -1.43 -30.89 -5.29
C ASP A 142 -0.91 -29.73 -6.17
N LEU A 143 -0.29 -30.04 -7.31
CA LEU A 143 0.12 -28.99 -8.26
C LEU A 143 -1.07 -28.16 -8.79
N SER A 144 -2.28 -28.74 -8.72
CA SER A 144 -3.53 -28.02 -8.96
C SER A 144 -3.74 -26.84 -8.02
N ASP A 145 -3.23 -26.90 -6.79
CA ASP A 145 -3.43 -25.86 -5.78
C ASP A 145 -2.58 -24.63 -6.11
N ILE A 146 -1.37 -24.81 -6.65
CA ILE A 146 -0.54 -23.71 -7.20
C ILE A 146 -1.30 -23.00 -8.34
N LEU A 147 -1.88 -23.76 -9.25
CA LEU A 147 -2.65 -23.20 -10.37
C LEU A 147 -3.92 -22.49 -9.90
N LYS A 148 -4.58 -23.02 -8.87
CA LYS A 148 -5.78 -22.43 -8.28
C LYS A 148 -5.46 -21.13 -7.56
N ALA A 149 -4.39 -21.11 -6.76
CA ALA A 149 -3.85 -19.90 -6.14
C ALA A 149 -3.59 -18.80 -7.18
N LEU A 150 -2.86 -19.11 -8.25
CA LEU A 150 -2.61 -18.17 -9.35
C LEU A 150 -3.90 -17.68 -10.04
N GLN A 151 -4.88 -18.56 -10.22
CA GLN A 151 -6.19 -18.18 -10.80
C GLN A 151 -6.98 -17.24 -9.88
N GLU A 152 -7.01 -17.48 -8.57
CA GLU A 152 -7.70 -16.60 -7.62
C GLU A 152 -7.00 -15.23 -7.54
N MET A 153 -5.68 -15.21 -7.62
CA MET A 153 -4.91 -13.95 -7.70
C MET A 153 -5.21 -13.19 -9.00
N ASP A 154 -5.22 -13.86 -10.15
CA ASP A 154 -5.56 -13.23 -11.43
C ASP A 154 -6.98 -12.63 -11.40
N LYS A 155 -7.96 -13.32 -10.77
CA LYS A 155 -9.30 -12.76 -10.54
C LYS A 155 -9.25 -11.51 -9.65
N ALA A 156 -8.48 -11.55 -8.56
CA ALA A 156 -8.31 -10.40 -7.68
C ALA A 156 -7.67 -9.21 -8.43
N PHE A 157 -6.66 -9.44 -9.27
CA PHE A 157 -6.04 -8.42 -10.11
C PHE A 157 -7.00 -7.84 -11.16
N ALA A 158 -7.78 -8.68 -11.83
CA ALA A 158 -8.77 -8.22 -12.80
C ALA A 158 -9.80 -7.26 -12.16
N LEU A 159 -10.17 -7.52 -10.90
CA LEU A 159 -11.04 -6.63 -10.11
C LEU A 159 -10.37 -5.28 -9.79
N MET A 160 -9.03 -5.22 -9.69
CA MET A 160 -8.27 -3.99 -9.43
C MET A 160 -8.03 -3.17 -10.70
N LEU A 161 -7.54 -3.80 -11.77
CA LEU A 161 -6.98 -3.11 -12.93
C LEU A 161 -8.03 -2.73 -13.98
N LYS A 162 -9.30 -3.13 -13.83
CA LYS A 162 -10.32 -3.10 -14.90
C LYS A 162 -9.84 -3.81 -16.20
N GLN A 163 -8.74 -4.56 -16.14
CA GLN A 163 -8.23 -5.36 -17.24
C GLN A 163 -9.03 -6.66 -17.32
N ALA A 164 -9.39 -7.02 -18.54
CA ALA A 164 -10.43 -7.98 -18.85
C ALA A 164 -10.12 -9.37 -18.29
N TYR A 165 -11.17 -10.06 -17.85
CA TYR A 165 -11.21 -11.50 -17.57
C TYR A 165 -10.43 -12.35 -18.59
N GLU A 166 -10.36 -11.89 -19.84
CA GLU A 166 -9.64 -12.50 -20.96
C GLU A 166 -8.11 -12.61 -20.73
N GLU A 167 -7.47 -11.63 -20.10
CA GLU A 167 -6.02 -11.69 -19.79
C GLU A 167 -5.72 -12.79 -18.76
N GLY A 168 -6.57 -12.94 -17.74
CA GLY A 168 -6.47 -14.01 -16.75
C GLY A 168 -6.69 -15.40 -17.35
N CYS A 169 -7.63 -15.54 -18.29
CA CYS A 169 -7.84 -16.79 -19.02
C CYS A 169 -6.64 -17.19 -19.89
N ALA A 170 -6.01 -16.22 -20.56
CA ALA A 170 -4.81 -16.47 -21.36
C ALA A 170 -3.63 -16.96 -20.50
N LEU A 171 -3.42 -16.33 -19.34
CA LEU A 171 -2.37 -16.73 -18.39
C LEU A 171 -2.59 -18.14 -17.86
N LYS A 172 -3.83 -18.49 -17.49
CA LYS A 172 -4.17 -19.85 -17.05
C LYS A 172 -3.74 -20.90 -18.09
N LYS A 173 -4.14 -20.70 -19.35
CA LYS A 173 -3.82 -21.63 -20.43
C LYS A 173 -2.30 -21.76 -20.65
N GLN A 174 -1.57 -20.65 -20.63
CA GLN A 174 -0.11 -20.67 -20.73
C GLN A 174 0.56 -21.45 -19.60
N ARG A 175 0.06 -21.35 -18.36
CA ARG A 175 0.60 -22.12 -17.23
C ARG A 175 0.30 -23.61 -17.36
N GLU A 176 -0.90 -23.98 -17.80
CA GLU A 176 -1.28 -25.38 -18.07
C GLU A 176 -0.36 -26.00 -19.15
N GLU A 177 -0.14 -25.29 -20.27
CA GLU A 177 0.77 -25.71 -21.33
C GLU A 177 2.23 -25.86 -20.84
N LYS A 178 2.71 -24.94 -20.00
CA LYS A 178 4.05 -25.02 -19.37
C LYS A 178 4.18 -26.25 -18.48
N ILE A 179 3.17 -26.57 -17.68
CA ILE A 179 3.17 -27.76 -16.82
C ILE A 179 3.16 -29.03 -17.66
N GLU A 180 2.34 -29.11 -18.71
CA GLU A 180 2.30 -30.28 -19.59
C GLU A 180 3.67 -30.53 -20.25
N LEU A 181 4.33 -29.46 -20.70
CA LEU A 181 5.68 -29.56 -21.25
C LEU A 181 6.70 -30.00 -20.18
N ALA A 182 6.61 -29.47 -18.97
CA ALA A 182 7.51 -29.80 -17.86
C ALA A 182 7.39 -31.27 -17.42
N VAL A 183 6.18 -31.82 -17.45
CA VAL A 183 5.93 -33.25 -17.20
C VAL A 183 6.63 -34.10 -18.25
N LYS A 184 6.56 -33.70 -19.53
CA LYS A 184 7.22 -34.41 -20.64
C LYS A 184 8.74 -34.30 -20.61
N SER A 185 9.28 -33.18 -20.15
CA SER A 185 10.73 -32.91 -20.15
C SER A 185 11.44 -33.26 -18.83
N GLY A 186 10.70 -33.55 -17.76
CA GLY A 186 11.25 -33.76 -16.42
C GLY A 186 11.62 -32.46 -15.67
N ALA A 187 11.25 -31.29 -16.20
CA ALA A 187 11.59 -29.98 -15.64
C ALA A 187 10.60 -29.46 -14.58
N MET A 188 9.82 -30.34 -13.95
CA MET A 188 8.72 -29.97 -13.06
C MET A 188 9.16 -29.14 -11.85
N LYS A 189 10.37 -29.39 -11.32
CA LYS A 189 10.93 -28.63 -10.19
C LYS A 189 11.14 -27.15 -10.51
N GLU A 190 11.74 -26.85 -11.65
CA GLU A 190 12.00 -25.47 -12.06
C GLU A 190 10.70 -24.74 -12.43
N VAL A 191 9.76 -25.42 -13.09
CA VAL A 191 8.44 -24.82 -13.36
C VAL A 191 7.66 -24.54 -12.08
N ALA A 192 7.70 -25.44 -11.09
CA ALA A 192 7.06 -25.18 -9.79
C ALA A 192 7.71 -24.00 -9.05
N LYS A 193 9.05 -23.87 -9.08
CA LYS A 193 9.76 -22.71 -8.54
C LYS A 193 9.27 -21.41 -9.17
N ASP A 194 9.18 -21.36 -10.50
CA ASP A 194 8.76 -20.17 -11.23
C ASP A 194 7.31 -19.79 -10.90
N LEU A 195 6.41 -20.76 -10.81
CA LEU A 195 5.01 -20.51 -10.45
C LEU A 195 4.86 -20.01 -9.00
N VAL A 196 5.61 -20.56 -8.04
CA VAL A 196 5.59 -20.09 -6.65
C VAL A 196 6.19 -18.69 -6.53
N LYS A 197 7.24 -18.37 -7.29
CA LYS A 197 7.77 -17.00 -7.38
C LYS A 197 6.75 -16.04 -8.00
N GLU A 198 5.98 -16.50 -8.99
CA GLU A 198 4.89 -15.71 -9.57
C GLU A 198 3.81 -15.40 -8.51
N ILE A 199 3.37 -16.40 -7.72
CA ILE A 199 2.45 -16.23 -6.58
C ILE A 199 3.03 -15.20 -5.60
N HIS A 200 4.31 -15.33 -5.23
CA HIS A 200 4.94 -14.41 -4.29
C HIS A 200 4.97 -12.96 -4.79
N SER A 201 5.34 -12.74 -6.06
CA SER A 201 5.36 -11.41 -6.67
C SER A 201 3.97 -10.78 -6.69
N LYS A 202 2.99 -11.54 -7.19
CA LYS A 202 1.59 -11.12 -7.26
C LYS A 202 1.00 -10.86 -5.88
N GLY A 203 1.41 -11.61 -4.85
CA GLY A 203 0.93 -11.44 -3.49
C GLY A 203 1.36 -10.10 -2.93
N LYS A 204 2.62 -9.72 -3.17
CA LYS A 204 3.16 -8.41 -2.78
C LYS A 204 2.40 -7.26 -3.45
N GLU A 205 2.16 -7.34 -4.75
CA GLU A 205 1.41 -6.34 -5.51
C GLU A 205 -0.05 -6.20 -5.02
N LEU A 206 -0.72 -7.32 -4.69
CA LEU A 206 -2.06 -7.31 -4.09
C LEU A 206 -2.06 -6.66 -2.70
N GLU A 207 -1.08 -6.95 -1.84
CA GLU A 207 -0.97 -6.37 -0.50
C GLU A 207 -0.65 -4.87 -0.55
N GLU A 208 0.20 -4.43 -1.48
CA GLU A 208 0.42 -3.00 -1.75
C GLU A 208 -0.86 -2.30 -2.22
N SER A 209 -1.57 -2.91 -3.16
CA SER A 209 -2.83 -2.37 -3.68
C SER A 209 -3.91 -2.29 -2.60
N LYS A 210 -4.01 -3.31 -1.73
CA LYS A 210 -4.89 -3.31 -0.55
C LYS A 210 -4.57 -2.16 0.41
N LYS A 211 -3.28 -1.85 0.64
CA LYS A 211 -2.86 -0.69 1.44
C LYS A 211 -3.29 0.64 0.80
N ILE A 212 -3.16 0.78 -0.53
CA ILE A 212 -3.63 1.95 -1.27
C ILE A 212 -5.15 2.09 -1.13
N MET A 213 -5.91 1.02 -1.38
CA MET A 213 -7.37 1.00 -1.23
C MET A 213 -7.83 1.36 0.19
N GLN A 214 -7.10 0.95 1.23
CA GLN A 214 -7.38 1.38 2.60
C GLN A 214 -7.19 2.88 2.81
N LYS A 215 -6.13 3.47 2.24
CA LYS A 215 -5.92 4.92 2.30
C LYS A 215 -7.01 5.68 1.55
N GLU A 216 -7.42 5.18 0.39
CA GLU A 216 -8.53 5.73 -0.38
C GLU A 216 -9.86 5.61 0.37
N GLN A 217 -10.12 4.49 1.04
CA GLN A 217 -11.29 4.34 1.90
C GLN A 217 -11.32 5.39 3.01
N ASN A 218 -10.17 5.66 3.63
CA ASN A 218 -10.07 6.71 4.65
C ASN A 218 -10.29 8.11 4.07
N ALA A 219 -9.73 8.39 2.89
CA ALA A 219 -9.95 9.64 2.17
C ALA A 219 -11.43 9.83 1.77
N TYR A 220 -12.12 8.75 1.41
CA TYR A 220 -13.56 8.77 1.17
C TYR A 220 -14.34 9.18 2.42
N ILE A 221 -14.05 8.57 3.57
CA ILE A 221 -14.71 8.88 4.84
C ILE A 221 -14.45 10.33 5.25
N GLU A 222 -13.22 10.82 5.03
CA GLU A 222 -12.87 12.21 5.29
C GLU A 222 -13.61 13.18 4.37
N LEU A 223 -13.66 12.90 3.06
CA LEU A 223 -14.41 13.72 2.10
C LEU A 223 -15.90 13.74 2.41
N ASP A 224 -16.50 12.59 2.75
CA ASP A 224 -17.88 12.52 3.22
C ASP A 224 -18.07 13.43 4.43
N ARG A 225 -17.21 13.33 5.44
CA ARG A 225 -17.27 14.17 6.64
C ARG A 225 -17.17 15.67 6.31
N LEU A 226 -16.25 16.06 5.43
CA LEU A 226 -16.05 17.44 5.01
C LEU A 226 -17.24 17.98 4.18
N THR A 227 -18.04 17.11 3.57
CA THR A 227 -19.13 17.47 2.64
C THR A 227 -20.53 17.13 3.19
N ARG A 228 -20.64 16.84 4.49
CA ARG A 228 -21.93 16.56 5.16
C ARG A 228 -22.84 17.77 5.30
N ARG A 229 -22.29 18.98 5.27
CA ARG A 229 -23.02 20.24 5.44
C ARG A 229 -22.53 21.23 4.38
N ASP A 230 -23.35 22.25 4.13
CA ASP A 230 -22.94 23.36 3.27
C ASP A 230 -21.73 24.07 3.87
N LEU A 231 -20.73 24.34 3.03
CA LEU A 231 -19.48 25.00 3.41
C LEU A 231 -19.72 26.51 3.45
N SER A 232 -19.66 27.10 4.64
CA SER A 232 -19.99 28.52 4.86
C SER A 232 -18.82 29.36 5.37
N ASP A 233 -17.75 28.72 5.85
CA ASP A 233 -16.53 29.37 6.36
C ASP A 233 -15.32 29.12 5.43
N ILE A 234 -14.50 30.16 5.23
CA ILE A 234 -13.20 30.11 4.56
C ILE A 234 -12.30 29.02 5.13
N LYS A 235 -12.33 28.78 6.45
CA LYS A 235 -11.51 27.73 7.07
C LYS A 235 -11.91 26.34 6.57
N GLU A 236 -13.20 26.06 6.45
CA GLU A 236 -13.73 24.78 5.95
C GLU A 236 -13.43 24.61 4.45
N LEU A 237 -13.54 25.68 3.66
CA LEU A 237 -13.16 25.69 2.25
C LEU A 237 -11.67 25.39 2.06
N ASN A 238 -10.80 26.00 2.86
CA ASN A 238 -9.37 25.75 2.83
C ASN A 238 -9.01 24.32 3.25
N GLN A 239 -9.76 23.72 4.19
CA GLN A 239 -9.58 22.32 4.57
C GLN A 239 -9.92 21.38 3.40
N LEU A 240 -11.05 21.62 2.73
CA LEU A 240 -11.45 20.82 1.58
C LEU A 240 -10.49 21.00 0.38
N GLU A 241 -9.97 22.21 0.14
CA GLU A 241 -8.96 22.46 -0.89
C GLU A 241 -7.65 21.70 -0.60
N LYS A 242 -7.14 21.77 0.62
CA LYS A 242 -5.97 20.98 1.05
C LYS A 242 -6.21 19.48 0.96
N PHE A 243 -7.42 19.02 1.25
CA PHE A 243 -7.80 17.63 1.06
C PHE A 243 -7.63 17.21 -0.40
N TYR A 244 -8.11 18.01 -1.37
CA TYR A 244 -7.95 17.71 -2.79
C TYR A 244 -6.48 17.75 -3.24
N GLU A 245 -5.71 18.74 -2.82
CA GLU A 245 -4.27 18.81 -3.12
C GLU A 245 -3.52 17.57 -2.64
N LYS A 246 -3.74 17.18 -1.37
CA LYS A 246 -3.13 16.00 -0.77
C LYS A 246 -3.58 14.72 -1.47
N THR A 247 -4.88 14.54 -1.65
CA THR A 247 -5.46 13.32 -2.20
C THR A 247 -5.03 13.11 -3.65
N ASN A 248 -5.00 14.15 -4.48
CA ASN A 248 -4.55 14.03 -5.87
C ASN A 248 -3.06 13.69 -5.99
N LYS A 249 -2.24 14.12 -5.02
CA LYS A 249 -0.81 13.81 -4.97
C LYS A 249 -0.55 12.40 -4.45
N GLU A 250 -1.22 12.00 -3.37
CA GLU A 250 -0.92 10.77 -2.64
C GLU A 250 -1.75 9.56 -3.11
N LEU A 251 -2.93 9.80 -3.69
CA LEU A 251 -3.93 8.79 -4.05
C LEU A 251 -4.48 9.03 -5.47
N PRO A 252 -3.67 8.82 -6.52
CA PRO A 252 -4.03 9.18 -7.89
C PRO A 252 -5.29 8.49 -8.42
N ASN A 253 -5.60 7.28 -7.93
CA ASN A 253 -6.77 6.51 -8.37
C ASN A 253 -8.05 6.87 -7.61
N PHE A 254 -7.99 7.71 -6.58
CA PHE A 254 -9.14 8.06 -5.75
C PHE A 254 -10.28 8.67 -6.56
N LYS A 255 -9.98 9.57 -7.51
CA LYS A 255 -10.97 10.19 -8.40
C LYS A 255 -11.66 9.16 -9.30
N GLU A 256 -10.93 8.15 -9.76
CA GLU A 256 -11.48 7.10 -10.62
C GLU A 256 -12.29 6.07 -9.84
N ASN A 257 -11.90 5.82 -8.59
CA ASN A 257 -12.54 4.86 -7.70
C ASN A 257 -13.79 5.42 -7.01
N TYR A 258 -13.85 6.73 -6.78
CA TYR A 258 -14.96 7.44 -6.13
C TYR A 258 -15.43 8.67 -6.93
N PRO A 259 -15.79 8.55 -8.22
CA PRO A 259 -16.02 9.69 -9.09
C PRO A 259 -17.20 10.57 -8.68
N LYS A 260 -18.32 10.00 -8.21
CA LYS A 260 -19.49 10.76 -7.77
C LYS A 260 -19.18 11.54 -6.51
N THR A 261 -18.56 10.91 -5.50
CA THR A 261 -18.21 11.61 -4.25
C THR A 261 -17.14 12.66 -4.48
N TYR A 262 -16.11 12.35 -5.28
CA TYR A 262 -15.08 13.31 -5.67
C TYR A 262 -15.69 14.55 -6.34
N ALA A 263 -16.61 14.35 -7.30
CA ALA A 263 -17.30 15.45 -7.99
C ALA A 263 -18.24 16.25 -7.07
N LYS A 264 -18.93 15.60 -6.13
CA LYS A 264 -19.81 16.26 -5.14
C LYS A 264 -19.02 17.27 -4.30
N GLY A 265 -17.87 16.87 -3.77
CA GLY A 265 -17.05 17.78 -2.96
C GLY A 265 -16.51 18.96 -3.76
N LEU A 266 -16.14 18.76 -5.04
CA LEU A 266 -15.68 19.87 -5.89
C LEU A 266 -16.80 20.89 -6.12
N LYS A 267 -18.02 20.42 -6.37
CA LYS A 267 -19.19 21.31 -6.51
C LYS A 267 -19.48 22.09 -5.23
N MET A 268 -19.32 21.46 -4.06
CA MET A 268 -19.48 22.14 -2.77
C MET A 268 -18.39 23.19 -2.54
N LEU A 269 -17.14 22.86 -2.87
CA LEU A 269 -16.02 23.80 -2.80
C LEU A 269 -16.27 25.03 -3.67
N GLU A 270 -16.71 24.83 -4.91
CA GLU A 270 -17.04 25.91 -5.84
C GLU A 270 -18.22 26.76 -5.34
N LYS A 271 -19.31 26.12 -4.90
CA LYS A 271 -20.49 26.80 -4.33
C LYS A 271 -20.10 27.66 -3.12
N GLY A 272 -19.33 27.12 -2.19
CA GLY A 272 -18.92 27.84 -0.98
C GLY A 272 -17.95 28.99 -1.28
N LYS A 273 -16.99 28.81 -2.21
CA LYS A 273 -16.13 29.91 -2.68
C LYS A 273 -16.95 31.06 -3.27
N ASN A 274 -17.94 30.75 -4.11
CA ASN A 274 -18.83 31.76 -4.68
C ASN A 274 -19.67 32.48 -3.62
N GLN A 275 -20.16 31.77 -2.60
CA GLN A 275 -20.91 32.37 -1.49
C GLN A 275 -20.05 33.36 -0.69
N VAL A 276 -18.82 32.98 -0.33
CA VAL A 276 -17.89 33.85 0.40
C VAL A 276 -17.52 35.10 -0.42
N ILE A 277 -17.26 34.92 -1.72
CA ILE A 277 -16.95 36.04 -2.64
C ILE A 277 -18.14 37.00 -2.70
N ASN A 278 -19.36 36.50 -2.88
CA ASN A 278 -20.57 37.32 -2.96
C ASN A 278 -20.88 38.04 -1.64
N GLN A 279 -20.64 37.40 -0.49
CA GLN A 279 -20.76 38.06 0.83
C GLN A 279 -19.72 39.17 1.00
N THR A 280 -18.49 38.94 0.54
CA THR A 280 -17.41 39.94 0.61
C THR A 280 -17.70 41.14 -0.30
N LEU A 281 -18.14 40.90 -1.54
CA LEU A 281 -18.52 41.93 -2.50
C LEU A 281 -19.77 42.72 -2.07
N GLY A 282 -20.77 42.04 -1.50
CA GLY A 282 -21.97 42.66 -0.95
C GLY A 282 -21.65 43.57 0.24
N GLN A 283 -20.71 43.17 1.10
CA GLN A 283 -20.24 44.02 2.22
C GLN A 283 -19.46 45.25 1.75
N THR A 284 -18.65 45.16 0.69
CA THR A 284 -17.98 46.34 0.12
C THR A 284 -18.96 47.32 -0.50
N HIS A 285 -19.97 46.84 -1.25
CA HIS A 285 -21.00 47.73 -1.80
C HIS A 285 -21.87 48.37 -0.73
N PHE A 286 -22.22 47.66 0.35
CA PHE A 286 -22.94 48.26 1.47
C PHE A 286 -22.12 49.35 2.17
N LYS A 287 -20.81 49.13 2.37
CA LYS A 287 -19.90 50.14 2.95
C LYS A 287 -19.71 51.35 2.04
N GLU A 288 -19.69 51.17 0.73
CA GLU A 288 -19.61 52.27 -0.24
C GLU A 288 -20.91 53.08 -0.27
N GLN A 289 -22.08 52.42 -0.31
CA GLN A 289 -23.37 53.11 -0.24
C GLN A 289 -23.54 53.88 1.07
N ALA A 290 -23.15 53.29 2.21
CA ALA A 290 -23.20 53.96 3.51
C ALA A 290 -22.25 55.18 3.58
N ARG A 291 -21.12 55.18 2.86
CA ARG A 291 -20.21 56.33 2.74
C ARG A 291 -20.74 57.44 1.84
N THR A 292 -21.57 57.12 0.85
CA THR A 292 -22.20 58.11 -0.04
C THR A 292 -23.50 58.71 0.52
N MET A 293 -24.03 58.16 1.61
CA MET A 293 -25.23 58.67 2.32
C MET A 293 -24.90 59.52 3.56
N VAL A 294 -23.62 59.81 3.81
CA VAL A 294 -23.12 60.77 4.83
C VAL A 294 -22.54 61.97 4.10
#